data_AF-A0A397Z0P7-F1
#
_entry.id   AF-A0A397Z0P7-F1
#
_cell.length_a   1.000
_cell.length_b   1.000
_cell.length_c   1.000
_cell.angle_alpha   90.00
_cell.angle_beta   90.00
_cell.angle_gamma   90.00
#
_symmetry.space_group_name_H-M   'P 1'
#
loop_
_entity.id
_entity.type
_entity.pdbx_description
1 polymer ?
#
loop_
_entity_poly.entity_id
_entity_poly.type
_entity_poly.pdbx_seq_one_letter_code
_entity_poly.pdbx_strand_id
1 'polypeptide(L)'
;MFFRDELLSWFGRRPLGMPIPPVGGIATLNSAELKDKVNSNVKDVIGRIRGIAPQYFSEEDENIVEPPQSVQRGVNELVEAALSPRNLCMMDPTWHPWF
;
A
#
# COMPACT_ATOMS: atom_id res chain seq x y z
N MET A 1 -7.27 6.09 -11.02
CA MET A 1 -7.96 7.27 -10.47
C MET A 1 -7.69 7.41 -8.98
N PHE A 2 -8.06 6.44 -8.14
CA PHE A 2 -7.85 6.44 -6.67
C PHE A 2 -6.49 6.99 -6.18
N PHE A 3 -5.36 6.40 -6.61
CA PHE A 3 -4.02 6.84 -6.15
C PHE A 3 -3.69 8.30 -6.44
N ARG A 4 -4.17 8.83 -7.57
CA ARG A 4 -3.96 10.24 -7.92
C ARG A 4 -4.67 11.14 -6.91
N ASP A 5 -5.93 10.84 -6.63
CA ASP A 5 -6.77 11.69 -5.79
C ASP A 5 -6.34 11.60 -4.32
N GLU A 6 -5.92 10.42 -3.86
CA GLU A 6 -5.30 10.25 -2.53
C GLU A 6 -3.96 10.99 -2.41
N LEU A 7 -3.12 10.97 -3.44
CA LEU A 7 -1.88 11.76 -3.43
C LEU A 7 -2.18 13.26 -3.37
N LEU A 8 -3.11 13.75 -4.19
CA LEU A 8 -3.53 15.16 -4.14
C LEU A 8 -4.08 15.54 -2.77
N SER A 9 -4.91 14.68 -2.16
CA SER A 9 -5.41 14.84 -0.80
C SER A 9 -4.28 14.87 0.21
N TRP A 10 -3.33 13.92 0.14
CA TRP A 10 -2.18 13.82 1.03
C TRP A 10 -1.30 15.07 1.00
N PHE A 11 -0.95 15.57 -0.19
CA PHE A 11 -0.20 16.83 -0.33
C PHE A 11 -1.00 18.06 0.11
N GLY A 12 -2.33 17.97 0.12
CA GLY A 12 -3.23 18.99 0.64
C GLY A 12 -3.42 18.96 2.18
N ARG A 13 -3.07 17.86 2.86
CA ARG A 13 -3.16 17.75 4.32
C ARG A 13 -2.06 18.59 4.97
N ARG A 14 -2.46 19.61 5.75
CA ARG A 14 -1.54 20.35 6.63
C ARG A 14 -1.42 19.62 7.98
N PRO A 15 -0.21 19.34 8.48
CA PRO A 15 -0.04 18.91 9.87
C PRO A 15 -0.49 20.02 10.83
N LEU A 16 -1.34 19.68 11.80
CA LEU A 16 -1.71 20.59 12.89
C LEU A 16 -0.46 20.88 13.73
N GLY A 17 -0.10 22.16 13.89
CA GLY A 17 1.03 22.59 14.74
C GLY A 17 2.33 22.98 14.00
N MET A 18 2.38 22.91 12.67
CA MET A 18 3.56 23.32 11.90
C MET A 18 3.45 24.77 11.40
N PRO A 19 4.54 25.57 11.38
CA PRO A 19 4.50 26.97 10.94
C PRO A 19 3.96 27.06 9.51
N ILE A 20 3.13 28.07 9.26
CA ILE A 20 2.62 28.38 7.92
C ILE A 20 3.85 28.63 7.03
N PRO A 21 4.14 27.78 6.01
CA PRO A 21 5.14 28.16 5.04
C PRO A 21 4.60 29.37 4.26
N PRO A 22 5.47 30.30 3.81
CA PRO A 22 5.03 31.42 2.97
C PRO A 22 4.19 30.89 1.80
N VAL A 23 3.23 31.70 1.36
CA VAL A 23 2.07 31.40 0.48
C VAL A 23 2.37 30.57 -0.80
N GLY A 24 3.64 30.33 -1.16
CA GLY A 24 4.07 29.38 -2.20
C GLY A 24 4.37 27.94 -1.75
N GLY A 25 4.10 27.57 -0.49
CA GLY A 25 4.56 26.31 0.13
C GLY A 25 3.60 25.12 0.12
N ILE A 26 2.50 25.15 -0.65
CA ILE A 26 1.88 23.87 -1.04
C ILE A 26 2.92 23.22 -1.95
N ALA A 27 3.39 22.01 -1.63
CA ALA A 27 4.23 21.26 -2.54
C ALA A 27 3.40 20.97 -3.80
N THR A 28 3.39 21.93 -4.73
CA THR A 28 2.74 21.78 -6.03
C THR A 28 3.63 20.81 -6.79
N LEU A 29 3.38 19.52 -6.59
CA LEU A 29 3.96 18.52 -7.48
C LEU A 29 3.63 18.94 -8.89
N ASN A 30 4.67 19.07 -9.72
CA ASN A 30 4.41 19.28 -11.13
C ASN A 30 3.72 18.03 -11.70
N SER A 31 3.04 18.19 -12.83
CA SER A 31 2.21 17.11 -13.41
C SER A 31 3.02 15.83 -13.67
N ALA A 32 4.30 15.95 -14.04
CA ALA A 32 5.19 14.82 -14.29
C ALA A 32 5.52 14.06 -12.99
N GLU A 33 5.91 14.77 -11.93
CA GLU A 33 6.20 14.19 -10.62
C GLU A 33 4.97 13.49 -10.02
N LEU A 34 3.79 14.09 -10.18
CA LEU A 34 2.55 13.46 -9.73
C LEU A 34 2.30 12.15 -10.49
N LYS A 35 2.47 12.14 -11.81
CA LYS A 35 2.31 10.95 -12.64
C LYS A 35 3.29 9.85 -12.23
N ASP A 36 4.55 10.19 -11.99
CA ASP A 36 5.57 9.23 -11.58
C ASP A 36 5.29 8.63 -10.20
N LYS A 37 4.86 9.46 -9.24
CA LYS A 37 4.43 8.99 -7.91
C LYS A 37 3.20 8.09 -8.01
N VAL A 38 2.22 8.44 -8.84
CA VAL A 38 1.03 7.59 -9.08
C VAL A 38 1.48 6.23 -9.62
N ASN A 39 2.33 6.22 -10.64
CA ASN A 39 2.83 4.98 -11.25
C ASN A 39 3.61 4.12 -10.26
N SER A 40 4.47 4.71 -9.43
CA SER A 40 5.20 4.00 -8.38
C SER A 40 4.25 3.35 -7.38
N ASN A 41 3.28 4.11 -6.84
CA ASN A 41 2.32 3.58 -5.87
C ASN A 41 1.49 2.43 -6.45
N VAL A 42 1.06 2.56 -7.71
CA VAL A 42 0.34 1.49 -8.42
C VAL A 42 1.22 0.25 -8.54
N LYS A 43 2.47 0.41 -8.97
CA LYS A 43 3.43 -0.70 -9.10
C LYS A 43 3.67 -1.39 -7.75
N ASP A 44 3.86 -0.63 -6.68
CA ASP A 44 4.13 -1.15 -5.34
C ASP A 44 2.94 -1.89 -4.76
N VAL A 45 1.72 -1.41 -4.99
CA VAL A 45 0.49 -2.11 -4.56
C VAL A 45 0.30 -3.40 -5.34
N ILE A 46 0.44 -3.38 -6.67
CA ILE A 46 0.33 -4.58 -7.49
C ILE A 46 1.39 -5.61 -7.10
N GLY A 47 2.64 -5.17 -6.84
CA GLY A 47 3.72 -6.03 -6.36
C GLY A 47 3.37 -6.74 -5.05
N ARG A 48 2.82 -6.00 -4.07
CA ARG A 48 2.37 -6.59 -2.80
C ARG A 48 1.22 -7.58 -2.98
N ILE A 49 0.23 -7.25 -3.80
CA ILE A 49 -0.90 -8.16 -4.09
C ILE A 49 -0.40 -9.47 -4.69
N ARG A 50 0.51 -9.41 -5.67
CA ARG A 50 1.11 -10.59 -6.29
C ARG A 50 1.94 -11.43 -5.30
N GLY A 51 2.59 -10.79 -4.33
CA GLY A 51 3.31 -11.50 -3.26
C GLY A 51 2.40 -12.27 -2.30
N ILE A 52 1.19 -11.76 -2.05
CA ILE A 52 0.22 -12.38 -1.14
C ILE A 52 -0.62 -13.45 -1.85
N ALA A 53 -1.10 -13.12 -3.05
CA ALA A 53 -1.97 -13.94 -3.87
C ALA A 53 -1.35 -14.08 -5.27
N PRO A 54 -0.38 -14.98 -5.46
CA PRO A 54 0.20 -15.24 -6.76
C PRO A 54 -0.88 -15.83 -7.67
N GLN A 55 -1.40 -15.02 -8.59
CA GLN A 55 -2.28 -15.47 -9.66
C GLN A 55 -1.41 -15.69 -10.90
N TYR A 56 -1.22 -16.96 -11.30
CA TYR A 56 -0.60 -17.27 -12.57
C TYR A 56 -1.69 -17.16 -13.65
N PHE A 57 -1.77 -16.01 -14.32
CA PHE A 57 -2.51 -15.92 -15.58
C PHE A 57 -1.56 -16.38 -16.69
N SER A 58 -1.65 -17.66 -17.04
CA SER A 58 -1.07 -18.18 -18.28
C SER A 58 -1.91 -17.65 -19.44
N GLU A 59 -1.41 -16.66 -20.17
CA GLU A 59 -2.04 -16.20 -21.43
C GLU A 59 -1.62 -17.07 -22.63
N GLU A 60 -0.72 -18.05 -22.43
CA GLU A 60 -0.08 -18.81 -23.54
C GLU A 60 -0.18 -20.33 -23.43
N ASP A 61 -0.82 -20.90 -22.41
CA ASP A 61 -0.87 -22.36 -22.26
C ASP A 61 -2.25 -22.86 -21.77
N GLU A 62 -3.18 -23.04 -22.71
CA GLU A 62 -4.47 -23.71 -22.49
C GLU A 62 -4.33 -25.18 -22.04
N ASN A 63 -3.11 -25.75 -22.05
CA ASN A 63 -2.87 -27.18 -21.78
C ASN A 63 -2.13 -27.48 -20.47
N ILE A 64 -1.71 -26.48 -19.69
CA ILE A 64 -1.09 -26.71 -18.38
C ILE A 64 -2.06 -26.27 -17.30
N VAL A 65 -2.86 -27.22 -16.80
CA VAL A 65 -3.64 -27.05 -15.57
C VAL A 65 -2.69 -27.18 -14.40
N GLU A 66 -1.89 -26.15 -14.13
CA GLU A 66 -1.16 -26.06 -12.87
C GLU A 66 -2.20 -25.88 -11.75
N PRO A 67 -2.16 -26.68 -10.66
CA PRO A 67 -3.12 -26.55 -9.58
C PRO A 67 -3.06 -25.11 -9.03
N PRO A 68 -4.21 -24.49 -8.71
CA PRO A 68 -4.25 -23.12 -8.22
C PRO A 68 -3.32 -22.97 -7.02
N GLN A 69 -2.33 -22.08 -7.14
CA GLN A 69 -1.42 -21.82 -6.02
C GLN A 69 -2.24 -21.29 -4.85
N SER A 70 -2.08 -21.93 -3.69
CA SER A 70 -2.86 -21.56 -2.52
C SER A 70 -2.44 -20.19 -2.01
N VAL A 71 -3.35 -19.22 -2.11
CA VAL A 71 -3.26 -17.88 -1.51
C VAL A 71 -3.06 -17.97 0.02
N GLN A 72 -3.32 -19.13 0.62
CA GLN A 72 -3.25 -19.34 2.07
C GLN A 72 -1.87 -19.07 2.66
N ARG A 73 -0.76 -19.30 1.93
CA ARG A 73 0.58 -19.07 2.48
C ARG A 73 0.83 -17.58 2.76
N GLY A 74 0.62 -16.73 1.76
CA GLY A 74 0.83 -15.28 1.91
C GLY A 74 -0.11 -14.68 2.95
N VAL A 75 -1.34 -15.18 3.04
CA VAL A 75 -2.29 -14.79 4.08
C VAL A 75 -1.82 -15.22 5.46
N ASN A 76 -1.32 -16.45 5.62
CA ASN A 76 -0.86 -16.95 6.92
C ASN A 76 0.33 -16.16 7.46
N GLU A 77 1.29 -15.81 6.60
CA GLU A 77 2.44 -14.96 6.98
C GLU A 77 1.99 -13.58 7.49
N LEU A 78 0.95 -12.99 6.88
CA LEU A 78 0.37 -11.72 7.35
C LEU A 78 -0.39 -11.87 8.67
N VAL A 79 -1.12 -12.97 8.86
CA VAL A 79 -1.86 -13.26 10.11
C VAL A 79 -0.88 -13.42 11.27
N GLU A 80 0.17 -14.22 11.09
CA GLU A 80 1.21 -14.40 12.11
C GLU A 80 1.91 -13.08 12.46
N ALA A 81 2.19 -12.24 11.46
CA ALA A 81 2.75 -10.92 11.71
C ALA A 81 1.79 -10.01 12.48
N ALA A 82 0.49 -10.06 12.20
CA ALA A 82 -0.53 -9.26 12.87
C ALA A 82 -0.79 -9.71 14.32
N LEU A 83 -0.64 -11.00 14.62
CA LEU A 83 -0.85 -11.58 15.95
C LEU A 83 0.44 -11.61 16.80
N SER A 84 1.60 -11.30 16.21
CA SER A 84 2.87 -11.30 16.93
C SER A 84 2.86 -10.27 18.07
N PRO A 85 3.10 -10.68 19.34
CA PRO A 85 3.17 -9.74 20.47
C PRO A 85 4.21 -8.64 20.25
N ARG A 86 5.31 -8.96 19.57
CA ARG A 86 6.35 -7.98 19.23
C ARG A 86 5.80 -6.87 18.34
N ASN A 87 4.97 -7.20 17.36
CA ASN A 87 4.41 -6.20 16.45
C ASN A 87 3.26 -5.45 17.12
N LEU A 88 2.41 -6.14 17.88
CA LEU A 88 1.30 -5.56 18.64
C LEU A 88 1.79 -4.52 19.67
N CYS A 89 2.87 -4.80 20.40
CA CYS A 89 3.44 -3.88 21.39
C CYS A 89 4.07 -2.62 20.78
N MET A 90 4.28 -2.56 19.45
CA MET A 90 4.80 -1.38 18.75
C MET A 90 3.68 -0.48 18.20
N MET A 91 2.42 -0.90 18.32
CA MET A 91 1.26 -0.13 17.87
C MET A 91 0.93 0.99 18.86
N ASP A 92 0.23 2.01 18.37
CA ASP A 92 -0.33 3.05 19.23
C ASP A 92 -1.29 2.42 20.26
N PRO A 93 -1.16 2.71 21.57
CA PRO A 93 -2.05 2.14 22.59
C PRO A 93 -3.54 2.45 22.38
N THR A 94 -3.87 3.55 21.69
CA THR A 94 -5.27 3.90 21.35
C THR A 94 -5.89 2.95 20.32
N TRP A 95 -5.08 2.10 19.67
CA TRP A 95 -5.53 1.00 18.82
C TRP A 95 -6.00 -0.22 19.63
N HIS A 96 -5.76 -0.26 20.96
CA HIS A 96 -6.13 -1.34 21.87
C HIS A 96 -5.62 -2.73 21.45
N PRO A 97 -4.29 -2.92 21.24
CA PRO A 97 -3.72 -4.20 20.77
C PRO A 97 -3.91 -5.40 21.71
N TRP A 98 -4.47 -5.18 22.90
CA TRP A 98 -4.75 -6.20 23.92
C TRP A 98 -6.19 -6.74 23.87
N PHE A 99 -7.06 -6.14 23.05
CA PHE A 99 -8.45 -6.58 22.86
C PHE A 99 -8.57 -7.46 21.62
#